data_AF-A0A9N9MZU7-F1
#
_entry.id   AF-A0A9N9MZU7-F1
#
_cell.length_a   1.000
_cell.length_b   1.000
_cell.length_c   1.000
_cell.angle_alpha   90.00
_cell.angle_beta   90.00
_cell.angle_gamma   90.00
#
_symmetry.space_group_name_H-M   'P 1'
#
loop_
_entity.id
_entity.type
_entity.pdbx_description
1 polymer ?
#
loop_
_entity_poly.entity_id
_entity_poly.type
_entity_poly.pdbx_seq_one_letter_code
_entity_poly.pdbx_strand_id
1 'polypeptide(L)'
;MSDKDELDPRIQIELEKLNTTTDEINKLEIEYDEANTTFRMLLNESTRRLKLLTKKLGSCIEKARPYYDLLEIAKKQQKECQEAALQYQRASGIHAAAKETVALAEQRFLTNQHEWQFDNAWQEMLNHATMKVMEADTQKAERGRDHQIKASIYKETDENLKQLEEKLQKFIIKSRPYFDEKALCQDQLNTQKQRIESIKKEIIKTKNFYSQTLKNLEQISNEIHMKRQGKQCDDDLLTRPREPGVGAELSQSFEETPTHKTRNNMSSLPDITAELDRCEVCSVATTSSAVSEKDPSENISEDLEEVKAILRNMSLRPEKAEGKMEDMYVSELHIGNIVKSPKKTPKKSSSRPGSSLH
;
A
#
# COMPACT_ATOMS: atom_id res chain seq x y z
N MET A 1 0.63 -25.35 -54.30
CA MET A 1 -0.56 -24.51 -54.05
C MET A 1 -0.85 -24.60 -52.57
N SER A 2 -0.99 -23.45 -51.90
CA SER A 2 -1.39 -23.24 -50.49
C SER A 2 -0.53 -23.87 -49.39
N ASP A 3 0.38 -23.07 -48.79
CA ASP A 3 0.89 -23.28 -47.42
C ASP A 3 1.69 -22.06 -46.87
N LYS A 4 1.71 -20.91 -47.58
CA LYS A 4 2.54 -19.75 -47.20
C LYS A 4 1.78 -18.60 -46.50
N ASP A 5 0.46 -18.69 -46.38
CA ASP A 5 -0.38 -17.57 -45.90
C ASP A 5 -1.30 -17.92 -44.73
N GLU A 6 -1.11 -19.04 -44.03
CA GLU A 6 -1.88 -19.31 -42.81
C GLU A 6 -1.19 -18.61 -41.63
N LEU A 7 -1.83 -17.54 -41.13
CA LEU A 7 -1.40 -16.80 -39.94
C LEU A 7 -1.31 -17.77 -38.75
N ASP A 8 -0.21 -17.72 -37.99
CA ASP A 8 -0.06 -18.55 -36.79
C ASP A 8 -1.27 -18.31 -35.87
N PRO A 9 -2.06 -19.35 -35.53
CA PRO A 9 -3.31 -19.18 -34.79
C PRO A 9 -3.09 -18.52 -33.41
N ARG A 10 -1.85 -18.56 -32.89
CA ARG A 10 -1.47 -17.86 -31.65
C ARG A 10 -1.47 -16.34 -31.79
N ILE A 11 -1.17 -15.81 -32.98
CA ILE A 11 -1.25 -14.37 -33.26
C ILE A 11 -2.70 -13.91 -33.18
N GLN A 12 -3.63 -14.67 -33.78
CA GLN A 12 -5.05 -14.35 -33.77
C GLN A 12 -5.59 -14.27 -32.33
N ILE A 13 -5.25 -15.24 -31.49
CA ILE A 13 -5.65 -15.27 -30.07
C ILE A 13 -5.12 -14.05 -29.32
N GLU A 14 -3.85 -13.68 -29.53
CA GLU A 14 -3.24 -12.58 -28.81
C GLU A 14 -3.74 -11.20 -29.30
N LEU A 15 -4.11 -11.07 -30.58
CA LEU A 15 -4.80 -9.90 -31.12
C LEU A 15 -6.23 -9.76 -30.58
N GLU A 16 -6.97 -10.85 -30.43
CA GLU A 16 -8.31 -10.83 -29.82
C GLU A 16 -8.25 -10.40 -28.35
N LYS A 17 -7.25 -10.89 -27.59
CA LYS A 17 -6.97 -10.40 -26.23
C LYS A 17 -6.66 -8.91 -26.23
N LEU A 18 -5.85 -8.44 -27.18
CA LEU A 18 -5.49 -7.02 -27.27
C LEU A 18 -6.71 -6.13 -27.52
N ASN A 19 -7.58 -6.52 -28.45
CA ASN A 19 -8.83 -5.81 -28.73
C ASN A 19 -9.74 -5.77 -27.49
N THR A 20 -9.95 -6.94 -26.85
CA THR A 20 -10.75 -7.05 -25.62
C THR A 20 -10.20 -6.16 -24.51
N THR A 21 -8.88 -6.18 -24.31
CA THR A 21 -8.21 -5.39 -23.26
C THR A 21 -8.29 -3.89 -23.57
N THR A 22 -8.27 -3.50 -24.85
CA THR A 22 -8.42 -2.09 -25.26
C THR A 22 -9.82 -1.58 -24.95
N ASP A 23 -10.85 -2.35 -25.27
CA ASP A 23 -12.24 -2.02 -24.95
C ASP A 23 -12.45 -1.94 -23.43
N GLU A 24 -11.85 -2.86 -22.68
CA GLU A 24 -11.88 -2.84 -21.21
C GLU A 24 -11.20 -1.60 -20.63
N ILE A 25 -10.04 -1.19 -21.15
CA ILE A 25 -9.37 0.06 -20.75
C ILE A 25 -10.27 1.26 -21.00
N ASN A 26 -10.85 1.37 -22.19
CA ASN A 26 -11.73 2.50 -22.54
C ASN A 26 -12.95 2.55 -21.59
N LYS A 27 -13.56 1.39 -21.31
CA LYS A 27 -14.68 1.29 -20.38
C LYS A 27 -14.28 1.73 -18.97
N LEU A 28 -13.18 1.21 -18.44
CA LEU A 28 -12.71 1.57 -17.10
C LEU A 28 -12.32 3.05 -17.00
N GLU A 29 -11.79 3.65 -18.07
CA GLU A 29 -11.48 5.09 -18.10
C GLU A 29 -12.75 5.96 -18.07
N ILE A 30 -13.80 5.56 -18.78
CA ILE A 30 -15.11 6.24 -18.70
C ILE A 30 -15.70 6.11 -17.28
N GLU A 31 -15.73 4.90 -16.73
CA GLU A 31 -16.24 4.66 -15.37
C GLU A 31 -15.43 5.45 -14.31
N TYR A 32 -14.13 5.59 -14.50
CA TYR A 32 -13.25 6.39 -13.66
C TYR A 32 -13.65 7.88 -13.69
N ASP A 33 -13.89 8.44 -14.86
CA ASP A 33 -14.30 9.84 -15.01
C ASP A 33 -15.71 10.09 -14.46
N GLU A 34 -16.64 9.15 -14.65
CA GLU A 34 -17.98 9.19 -14.05
C GLU A 34 -17.93 9.14 -12.51
N ALA A 35 -17.12 8.25 -11.95
CA ALA A 35 -16.93 8.13 -10.51
C ALA A 35 -16.30 9.41 -9.92
N ASN A 36 -15.30 10.00 -10.59
CA ASN A 36 -14.73 11.29 -10.18
C ASN A 36 -15.74 12.44 -10.26
N THR A 37 -16.57 12.47 -11.30
CA THR A 37 -17.63 13.47 -11.44
C THR A 37 -18.65 13.36 -10.31
N THR A 38 -19.07 12.12 -10.00
CA THR A 38 -19.97 11.81 -8.88
C THR A 38 -19.36 12.24 -7.55
N PHE A 39 -18.08 11.93 -7.31
CA PHE A 39 -17.37 12.36 -6.09
C PHE A 39 -17.36 13.88 -5.94
N ARG A 40 -17.08 14.63 -7.02
CA ARG A 40 -17.11 16.10 -7.01
C ARG A 40 -18.52 16.65 -6.74
N MET A 41 -19.55 16.03 -7.31
CA MET A 41 -20.94 16.41 -7.07
C MET A 41 -21.32 16.21 -5.60
N LEU A 42 -21.03 15.03 -5.03
CA LEU A 42 -21.26 14.73 -3.62
C LEU A 42 -20.49 15.67 -2.69
N LEU A 43 -19.25 16.02 -3.05
CA LEU A 43 -18.45 16.97 -2.27
C LEU A 43 -19.10 18.35 -2.21
N ASN A 44 -19.58 18.85 -3.36
CA ASN A 44 -20.26 20.15 -3.40
C ASN A 44 -21.59 20.12 -2.65
N GLU A 45 -22.34 19.03 -2.79
CA GLU A 45 -23.62 18.84 -2.11
C GLU A 45 -23.45 18.76 -0.59
N SER A 46 -22.57 17.88 -0.11
CA SER A 46 -22.23 17.74 1.31
C SER A 46 -21.77 19.06 1.92
N THR A 47 -20.88 19.78 1.24
CA THR A 47 -20.42 21.11 1.65
C THR A 47 -21.59 22.09 1.79
N ARG A 48 -22.53 22.09 0.84
CA ARG A 48 -23.73 22.94 0.92
C ARG A 48 -24.63 22.56 2.10
N ARG A 49 -24.90 21.26 2.31
CA ARG A 49 -25.74 20.77 3.41
C ARG A 49 -25.13 21.14 4.78
N LEU A 50 -23.83 20.90 4.96
CA LEU A 50 -23.12 21.25 6.19
C LEU A 50 -23.10 22.76 6.43
N LYS A 51 -22.84 23.58 5.40
CA LYS A 51 -22.91 25.06 5.51
C LYS A 51 -24.28 25.54 6.00
N LEU A 52 -25.38 24.91 5.58
CA LEU A 52 -26.72 25.25 6.05
C LEU A 52 -26.91 24.89 7.53
N LEU A 53 -26.42 23.74 7.97
CA LEU A 53 -26.47 23.33 9.38
C LEU A 53 -25.60 24.21 10.27
N THR A 54 -24.41 24.60 9.82
CA THR A 54 -23.54 25.53 10.56
C THR A 54 -24.23 26.87 10.78
N LYS A 55 -24.89 27.42 9.77
CA LYS A 55 -25.65 28.68 9.90
C LYS A 55 -26.81 28.56 10.90
N LYS A 56 -27.47 27.40 10.96
CA LYS A 56 -28.60 27.16 11.87
C LYS A 56 -28.17 26.95 13.32
N LEU A 57 -27.06 26.26 13.55
CA LEU A 57 -26.64 25.78 14.88
C LEU A 57 -25.59 26.68 15.55
N GLY A 58 -24.83 27.44 14.76
CA GLY A 58 -23.86 28.42 15.24
C GLY A 58 -22.80 27.82 16.17
N SER A 59 -22.55 28.48 17.30
CA SER A 59 -21.48 28.13 18.25
C SER A 59 -21.69 26.81 19.01
N CYS A 60 -22.87 26.18 18.91
CA CYS A 60 -23.11 24.88 19.54
C CYS A 60 -22.23 23.78 18.94
N ILE A 61 -21.88 23.86 17.65
CA ILE A 61 -21.03 22.88 16.97
C ILE A 61 -19.61 22.92 17.55
N GLU A 62 -19.00 24.10 17.64
CA GLU A 62 -17.63 24.24 18.16
C GLU A 62 -17.53 23.82 19.63
N LYS A 63 -18.56 24.10 20.43
CA LYS A 63 -18.60 23.68 21.84
C LYS A 63 -18.74 22.16 22.01
N ALA A 64 -19.38 21.47 21.06
CA ALA A 64 -19.53 20.02 21.10
C ALA A 64 -18.36 19.26 20.44
N ARG A 65 -17.51 19.95 19.66
CA ARG A 65 -16.37 19.34 18.93
C ARG A 65 -15.45 18.49 19.82
N PRO A 66 -15.02 18.92 21.02
CA PRO A 66 -14.16 18.10 21.88
C PRO A 66 -14.76 16.74 22.25
N TYR A 67 -16.09 16.70 22.44
CA TYR A 67 -16.79 15.44 22.71
C TYR A 67 -16.78 14.50 21.50
N TYR A 68 -17.08 15.01 20.31
CA TYR A 68 -17.10 14.18 19.09
C TYR A 68 -15.72 13.71 18.65
N ASP A 69 -14.70 14.55 18.82
CA ASP A 69 -13.30 14.17 18.54
C ASP A 69 -12.86 13.06 19.51
N LEU A 70 -13.16 13.19 20.81
CA LEU A 70 -12.87 12.14 21.80
C LEU A 70 -13.71 10.88 21.57
N LEU A 71 -14.96 11.01 21.10
CA LEU A 71 -15.82 9.88 20.76
C LEU A 71 -15.25 9.02 19.64
N GLU A 72 -14.65 9.65 18.62
CA GLU A 72 -13.98 8.93 17.53
C GLU A 72 -12.76 8.17 18.04
N ILE A 73 -11.96 8.81 18.90
CA ILE A 73 -10.81 8.18 19.57
C ILE A 73 -11.27 7.01 20.44
N ALA A 74 -12.30 7.18 21.27
CA ALA A 74 -12.85 6.15 22.14
C ALA A 74 -13.32 4.92 21.34
N LYS A 75 -14.01 5.13 20.22
CA LYS A 75 -14.41 4.03 19.31
C LYS A 75 -13.21 3.29 18.73
N LYS A 76 -12.15 4.02 18.34
CA LYS A 76 -10.90 3.41 17.86
C LYS A 76 -10.24 2.59 18.96
N GLN A 77 -10.09 3.14 20.16
CA GLN A 77 -9.50 2.45 21.31
C GLN A 77 -10.31 1.22 21.73
N GLN A 78 -11.65 1.31 21.71
CA GLN A 78 -12.52 0.18 21.96
C GLN A 78 -12.26 -0.97 20.97
N LYS A 79 -12.17 -0.67 19.68
CA LYS A 79 -11.88 -1.67 18.64
C LYS A 79 -10.49 -2.28 18.82
N GLU A 80 -9.47 -1.47 19.07
CA GLU A 80 -8.10 -1.93 19.29
C GLU A 80 -7.97 -2.81 20.55
N CYS A 81 -8.69 -2.46 21.62
CA CYS A 81 -8.77 -3.24 22.84
C CYS A 81 -9.46 -4.59 22.60
N GLN A 82 -10.59 -4.61 21.88
CA GLN A 82 -11.30 -5.84 21.52
C GLN A 82 -10.43 -6.77 20.66
N GLU A 83 -9.71 -6.20 19.67
CA GLU A 83 -8.81 -6.97 18.84
C GLU A 83 -7.65 -7.56 19.66
N ALA A 84 -7.05 -6.79 20.56
CA ALA A 84 -6.00 -7.27 21.45
C ALA A 84 -6.52 -8.37 22.41
N ALA A 85 -7.74 -8.23 22.92
CA ALA A 85 -8.38 -9.26 23.75
C ALA A 85 -8.55 -10.58 22.98
N LEU A 86 -8.99 -10.51 21.72
CA LEU A 86 -9.10 -11.69 20.85
C LEU A 86 -7.74 -12.33 20.57
N GLN A 87 -6.69 -11.52 20.34
CA GLN A 87 -5.33 -12.02 20.15
C GLN A 87 -4.80 -12.72 21.41
N TYR A 88 -5.02 -12.14 22.59
CA TYR A 88 -4.67 -12.76 23.86
C TYR A 88 -5.43 -14.08 24.08
N GLN A 89 -6.73 -14.11 23.80
CA GLN A 89 -7.53 -15.34 23.89
C GLN A 89 -6.99 -16.44 22.97
N ARG A 90 -6.64 -16.10 21.72
CA ARG A 90 -6.03 -17.04 20.77
C ARG A 90 -4.67 -17.55 21.27
N ALA A 91 -3.79 -16.66 21.73
CA ALA A 91 -2.50 -17.05 22.28
C ALA A 91 -2.63 -17.95 23.53
N SER A 92 -3.60 -17.65 24.41
CA SER A 92 -3.91 -18.49 25.56
C SER A 92 -4.43 -19.87 25.14
N GLY A 93 -5.25 -19.95 24.08
CA GLY A 93 -5.71 -21.22 23.52
C GLY A 93 -4.58 -22.06 22.94
N ILE A 94 -3.65 -21.42 22.20
CA ILE A 94 -2.45 -22.09 21.66
C ILE A 94 -1.57 -22.61 22.79
N HIS A 95 -1.34 -21.82 23.82
CA HIS A 95 -0.57 -22.27 24.98
C HIS A 95 -1.24 -23.48 25.66
N ALA A 96 -2.55 -23.43 25.88
CA ALA A 96 -3.29 -24.56 26.47
C ALA A 96 -3.15 -25.84 25.62
N ALA A 97 -3.32 -25.74 24.31
CA ALA A 97 -3.17 -26.87 23.39
C ALA A 97 -1.73 -27.43 23.36
N ALA A 98 -0.72 -26.55 23.43
CA ALA A 98 0.68 -26.97 23.52
C ALA A 98 0.95 -27.73 24.82
N LYS A 99 0.43 -27.25 25.96
CA LYS A 99 0.52 -27.94 27.25
C LYS A 99 -0.15 -29.31 27.22
N GLU A 100 -1.35 -29.39 26.64
CA GLU A 100 -2.06 -30.66 26.47
C GLU A 100 -1.28 -31.63 25.58
N THR A 101 -0.63 -31.14 24.52
CA THR A 101 0.20 -31.96 23.63
C THR A 101 1.36 -32.62 24.39
N VAL A 102 2.06 -31.86 25.24
CA VAL A 102 3.13 -32.40 26.10
C VAL A 102 2.56 -33.41 27.10
N ALA A 103 1.48 -33.07 27.80
CA ALA A 103 0.86 -33.95 28.78
C ALA A 103 0.37 -35.29 28.16
N LEU A 104 -0.22 -35.25 26.97
CA LEU A 104 -0.64 -36.44 26.23
C LEU A 104 0.56 -37.27 25.75
N ALA A 105 1.64 -36.62 25.32
CA ALA A 105 2.87 -37.31 24.93
C ALA A 105 3.50 -38.05 26.13
N GLU A 106 3.58 -37.40 27.28
CA GLU A 106 4.06 -38.00 28.54
C GLU A 106 3.17 -39.16 29.00
N GLN A 107 1.84 -38.98 28.99
CA GLN A 107 0.89 -40.02 29.38
C GLN A 107 1.00 -41.26 28.48
N ARG A 108 1.12 -41.06 27.16
CA ARG A 108 1.28 -42.17 26.20
C ARG A 108 2.58 -42.92 26.42
N PHE A 109 3.67 -42.20 26.70
CA PHE A 109 4.95 -42.81 27.00
C PHE A 109 4.89 -43.66 28.28
N LEU A 110 4.28 -43.14 29.35
CA LEU A 110 4.09 -43.89 30.60
C LEU A 110 3.20 -45.13 30.41
N THR A 111 2.17 -45.06 29.58
CA THR A 111 1.27 -46.20 29.31
C THR A 111 1.96 -47.30 28.49
N ASN A 112 2.85 -46.92 27.57
CA ASN A 112 3.57 -47.83 26.68
C ASN A 112 5.02 -48.10 27.12
N GLN A 113 5.33 -47.90 28.40
CA GLN A 113 6.70 -47.99 28.94
C GLN A 113 7.38 -49.35 28.70
N HIS A 114 6.58 -50.42 28.54
CA HIS A 114 7.07 -51.77 28.24
C HIS A 114 7.51 -51.96 26.77
N GLU A 115 6.98 -51.16 25.85
CA GLU A 115 7.28 -51.23 24.41
C GLU A 115 8.20 -50.10 23.94
N TRP A 116 8.11 -48.93 24.58
CA TRP A 116 8.85 -47.74 24.19
C TRP A 116 10.02 -47.51 25.14
N GLN A 117 11.22 -47.41 24.58
CA GLN A 117 12.40 -46.99 25.34
C GLN A 117 12.52 -45.47 25.31
N PHE A 118 13.04 -44.89 26.40
CA PHE A 118 13.44 -43.49 26.43
C PHE A 118 14.74 -43.35 25.61
N ASP A 119 14.60 -43.22 24.30
CA ASP A 119 15.70 -43.10 23.35
C ASP A 119 15.97 -41.63 22.99
N ASN A 120 17.04 -41.39 22.23
CA ASN A 120 17.43 -40.04 21.84
C ASN A 120 16.36 -39.33 21.00
N ALA A 121 15.61 -40.07 20.16
CA ALA A 121 14.55 -39.52 19.33
C ALA A 121 13.35 -39.04 20.17
N TRP A 122 12.96 -39.80 21.20
CA TRP A 122 11.88 -39.40 22.11
C TRP A 122 12.27 -38.21 22.98
N GLN A 123 13.51 -38.17 23.47
CA GLN A 123 14.04 -37.03 24.22
C GLN A 123 14.04 -35.75 23.36
N GLU A 124 14.47 -35.82 22.09
CA GLU A 124 14.41 -34.70 21.15
C GLU A 124 12.97 -34.23 20.88
N MET A 125 12.03 -35.17 20.71
CA MET A 125 10.60 -34.85 20.54
C MET A 125 10.04 -34.10 21.76
N LEU A 126 10.31 -34.57 22.98
CA LEU A 126 9.82 -33.93 24.20
C LEU A 126 10.46 -32.56 24.41
N ASN A 127 11.76 -32.42 24.13
CA ASN A 127 12.43 -31.13 24.18
C ASN A 127 11.80 -30.12 23.22
N HIS A 128 11.50 -30.52 21.98
CA HIS A 128 10.82 -29.66 21.01
C HIS A 128 9.41 -29.25 21.47
N ALA A 129 8.64 -30.22 22.00
CA ALA A 129 7.31 -29.95 22.52
C ALA A 129 7.37 -28.98 23.72
N THR A 130 8.35 -29.14 24.60
CA THR A 130 8.60 -28.25 25.74
C THR A 130 9.02 -26.85 25.31
N MET A 131 9.92 -26.73 24.32
CA MET A 131 10.29 -25.44 23.71
C MET A 131 9.07 -24.72 23.14
N LYS A 132 8.19 -25.43 22.43
CA LYS A 132 6.93 -24.86 21.91
C LYS A 132 5.98 -24.40 23.02
N VAL A 133 5.92 -25.10 24.14
CA VAL A 133 5.13 -24.66 25.30
C VAL A 133 5.70 -23.36 25.88
N MET A 134 7.02 -23.27 26.00
CA MET A 134 7.68 -22.03 26.47
C MET A 134 7.44 -20.87 25.50
N GLU A 135 7.59 -21.08 24.19
CA GLU A 135 7.31 -20.05 23.17
C GLU A 135 5.84 -19.60 23.19
N ALA A 136 4.90 -20.54 23.34
CA ALA A 136 3.49 -20.19 23.44
C ALA A 136 3.18 -19.41 24.73
N ASP A 137 3.88 -19.67 25.83
CA ASP A 137 3.72 -18.93 27.08
C ASP A 137 4.30 -17.51 26.99
N THR A 138 5.47 -17.33 26.37
CA THR A 138 6.02 -15.99 26.13
C THR A 138 5.10 -15.16 25.24
N GLN A 139 4.60 -15.73 24.15
CA GLN A 139 3.62 -15.06 23.28
C GLN A 139 2.33 -14.71 24.02
N LYS A 140 1.82 -15.62 24.88
CA LYS A 140 0.64 -15.34 25.72
C LYS A 140 0.91 -14.17 26.68
N ALA A 141 2.08 -14.14 27.32
CA ALA A 141 2.44 -13.08 28.24
C ALA A 141 2.54 -11.72 27.53
N GLU A 142 3.15 -11.67 26.35
CA GLU A 142 3.23 -10.47 25.51
C GLU A 142 1.85 -9.95 25.10
N ARG A 143 1.00 -10.81 24.54
CA ARG A 143 -0.38 -10.44 24.17
C ARG A 143 -1.21 -10.02 25.39
N GLY A 144 -0.93 -10.60 26.55
CA GLY A 144 -1.57 -10.24 27.81
C GLY A 144 -1.24 -8.81 28.21
N ARG A 145 0.03 -8.42 28.14
CA ARG A 145 0.49 -7.05 28.42
C ARG A 145 -0.11 -6.06 27.42
N ASP A 146 -0.02 -6.34 26.11
CA ASP A 146 -0.60 -5.49 25.06
C ASP A 146 -2.09 -5.19 25.30
N HIS A 147 -2.85 -6.22 25.69
CA HIS A 147 -4.27 -6.07 26.00
C HIS A 147 -4.48 -5.21 27.26
N GLN A 148 -3.67 -5.37 28.31
CA GLN A 148 -3.78 -4.57 29.54
C GLN A 148 -3.50 -3.08 29.30
N ILE A 149 -2.49 -2.78 28.49
CA ILE A 149 -2.15 -1.39 28.10
C ILE A 149 -3.34 -0.78 27.36
N LYS A 150 -3.83 -1.44 26.30
CA LYS A 150 -4.96 -0.95 25.50
C LYS A 150 -6.26 -0.83 26.30
N ALA A 151 -6.51 -1.76 27.22
CA ALA A 151 -7.67 -1.70 28.11
C ALA A 151 -7.59 -0.49 29.06
N SER A 152 -6.40 -0.16 29.55
CA SER A 152 -6.17 1.02 30.41
C SER A 152 -6.41 2.32 29.64
N ILE A 153 -5.87 2.43 28.41
CA ILE A 153 -6.12 3.59 27.52
C ILE A 153 -7.62 3.74 27.24
N TYR A 154 -8.30 2.64 26.88
CA TYR A 154 -9.73 2.67 26.60
C TYR A 154 -10.53 3.13 27.82
N LYS A 155 -10.22 2.60 29.01
CA LYS A 155 -10.90 2.96 30.26
C LYS A 155 -10.75 4.45 30.57
N GLU A 156 -9.54 4.99 30.51
CA GLU A 156 -9.29 6.42 30.77
C GLU A 156 -9.98 7.31 29.73
N THR A 157 -9.96 6.91 28.46
CA THR A 157 -10.66 7.62 27.38
C THR A 157 -12.17 7.62 27.59
N ASP A 158 -12.75 6.49 28.01
CA ASP A 158 -14.19 6.35 28.29
C ASP A 158 -14.63 7.17 29.51
N GLU A 159 -13.80 7.25 30.56
CA GLU A 159 -14.03 8.12 31.71
C GLU A 159 -14.01 9.60 31.31
N ASN A 160 -13.02 10.03 30.51
CA ASN A 160 -12.95 11.38 29.97
C ASN A 160 -14.14 11.71 29.06
N LEU A 161 -14.60 10.73 28.27
CA LEU A 161 -15.78 10.86 27.41
C LEU A 161 -17.04 11.13 28.24
N LYS A 162 -17.28 10.35 29.31
CA LYS A 162 -18.41 10.53 30.22
C LYS A 162 -18.39 11.92 30.87
N GLN A 163 -17.22 12.37 31.33
CA GLN A 163 -17.08 13.72 31.88
C GLN A 163 -17.43 14.82 30.88
N LEU A 164 -17.02 14.68 29.60
CA LEU A 164 -17.38 15.63 28.55
C LEU A 164 -18.86 15.55 28.19
N GLU A 165 -19.45 14.35 28.18
CA GLU A 165 -20.87 14.15 27.91
C GLU A 165 -21.73 14.88 28.94
N GLU A 166 -21.42 14.74 30.23
CA GLU A 166 -22.11 15.43 31.32
C GLU A 166 -21.97 16.96 31.22
N LYS A 167 -20.74 17.46 30.97
CA LYS A 167 -20.46 18.90 30.88
C LYS A 167 -21.10 19.57 29.66
N LEU A 168 -21.18 18.87 28.53
CA LEU A 168 -21.55 19.44 27.23
C LEU A 168 -22.90 18.94 26.69
N GLN A 169 -23.67 18.18 27.48
CA GLN A 169 -24.91 17.50 27.07
C GLN A 169 -25.85 18.37 26.21
N LYS A 170 -26.12 19.62 26.64
CA LYS A 170 -27.00 20.55 25.93
C LYS A 170 -26.47 20.92 24.54
N PHE A 171 -25.16 21.07 24.38
CA PHE A 171 -24.53 21.38 23.11
C PHE A 171 -24.51 20.16 22.20
N ILE A 172 -24.19 18.99 22.75
CA ILE A 172 -24.20 17.70 22.03
C ILE A 172 -25.57 17.44 21.40
N ILE A 173 -26.65 17.55 22.19
CA ILE A 173 -28.02 17.32 21.70
C ILE A 173 -28.37 18.29 20.57
N LYS A 174 -28.01 19.57 20.71
CA LYS A 174 -28.29 20.60 19.69
C LYS A 174 -27.46 20.43 18.43
N SER A 175 -26.18 20.04 18.55
CA SER A 175 -25.27 19.88 17.42
C SER A 175 -25.42 18.54 16.70
N ARG A 176 -26.12 17.57 17.30
CA ARG A 176 -26.27 16.20 16.78
C ARG A 176 -26.67 16.14 15.29
N PRO A 177 -27.65 16.92 14.79
CA PRO A 177 -28.01 16.87 13.37
C PRO A 177 -26.85 17.24 12.42
N TYR A 178 -25.93 18.10 12.84
CA TYR A 178 -24.74 18.44 12.06
C TYR A 178 -23.74 17.28 12.01
N PHE A 179 -23.46 16.64 13.15
CA PHE A 179 -22.50 15.54 13.20
C PHE A 179 -23.05 14.27 12.53
N ASP A 180 -24.36 14.01 12.61
CA ASP A 180 -25.01 12.90 11.90
C ASP A 180 -24.96 13.12 10.38
N GLU A 181 -25.28 14.33 9.89
CA GLU A 181 -25.16 14.66 8.45
C GLU A 181 -23.70 14.63 7.98
N LYS A 182 -22.76 15.11 8.81
CA LYS A 182 -21.32 15.05 8.53
C LYS A 182 -20.85 13.61 8.37
N ALA A 183 -21.27 12.72 9.27
CA ALA A 183 -20.93 11.30 9.21
C ALA A 183 -21.50 10.64 7.93
N LEU A 184 -22.75 10.93 7.59
CA LEU A 184 -23.37 10.44 6.35
C LEU A 184 -22.64 10.91 5.10
N CYS A 185 -22.33 12.22 5.02
CA CYS A 185 -21.58 12.78 3.90
C CYS A 185 -20.17 12.16 3.79
N GLN A 186 -19.49 11.99 4.92
CA GLN A 186 -18.17 11.38 4.97
C GLN A 186 -18.19 9.93 4.49
N ASP A 187 -19.20 9.15 4.89
CA ASP A 187 -19.37 7.76 4.46
C ASP A 187 -19.57 7.68 2.93
N GLN A 188 -20.50 8.47 2.39
CA GLN A 188 -20.75 8.54 0.94
C GLN A 188 -19.50 8.92 0.14
N LEU A 189 -18.74 9.92 0.61
CA LEU A 189 -17.48 10.33 -0.01
C LEU A 189 -16.43 9.23 0.07
N ASN A 190 -16.33 8.53 1.21
CA ASN A 190 -15.40 7.42 1.39
C ASN A 190 -15.74 6.24 0.47
N THR A 191 -17.01 5.88 0.33
CA THR A 191 -17.45 4.83 -0.60
C THR A 191 -17.08 5.17 -2.04
N GLN A 192 -17.34 6.41 -2.49
CA GLN A 192 -16.95 6.82 -3.84
C GLN A 192 -15.44 6.88 -4.02
N LYS A 193 -14.69 7.32 -3.00
CA LYS A 193 -13.22 7.31 -3.02
C LYS A 193 -12.68 5.88 -3.16
N GLN A 194 -13.21 4.92 -2.40
CA GLN A 194 -12.85 3.51 -2.51
C GLN A 194 -13.16 2.94 -3.90
N ARG A 195 -14.32 3.30 -4.48
CA ARG A 195 -14.68 2.93 -5.86
C ARG A 195 -13.66 3.48 -6.86
N ILE A 196 -13.31 4.76 -6.76
CA ILE A 196 -12.30 5.39 -7.61
C ILE A 196 -10.95 4.67 -7.46
N GLU A 197 -10.52 4.34 -6.24
CA GLU A 197 -9.28 3.60 -6.00
C GLU A 197 -9.32 2.17 -6.58
N SER A 198 -10.45 1.49 -6.49
CA SER A 198 -10.65 0.17 -7.10
C SER A 198 -10.50 0.24 -8.61
N ILE A 199 -11.22 1.16 -9.26
CA ILE A 199 -11.16 1.35 -10.72
C ILE A 199 -9.74 1.72 -11.15
N LYS A 200 -9.04 2.60 -10.41
CA LYS A 200 -7.62 2.91 -10.69
C LYS A 200 -6.74 1.66 -10.68
N LYS A 201 -6.89 0.80 -9.66
CA LYS A 201 -6.12 -0.46 -9.57
C LYS A 201 -6.44 -1.37 -10.74
N GLU A 202 -7.71 -1.43 -11.14
CA GLU A 202 -8.18 -2.23 -12.27
C GLU A 202 -7.61 -1.71 -13.59
N ILE A 203 -7.65 -0.40 -13.85
CA ILE A 203 -7.01 0.22 -15.02
C ILE A 203 -5.52 -0.14 -15.09
N ILE A 204 -4.79 -0.04 -13.96
CA ILE A 204 -3.36 -0.39 -13.92
C ILE A 204 -3.17 -1.88 -14.27
N LYS A 205 -3.99 -2.76 -13.69
CA LYS A 205 -3.95 -4.20 -13.94
C LYS A 205 -4.21 -4.52 -15.42
N THR A 206 -5.25 -3.94 -16.00
CA THR A 206 -5.64 -4.15 -17.41
C THR A 206 -4.60 -3.55 -18.37
N LYS A 207 -4.00 -2.39 -18.05
CA LYS A 207 -2.87 -1.83 -18.83
C LYS A 207 -1.60 -2.68 -18.76
N ASN A 208 -1.32 -3.27 -17.60
CA ASN A 208 -0.22 -4.23 -17.46
C ASN A 208 -0.49 -5.49 -18.29
N PHE A 209 -1.73 -5.99 -18.30
CA PHE A 209 -2.14 -7.11 -19.13
C PHE A 209 -2.01 -6.79 -20.63
N TYR A 210 -2.47 -5.62 -21.07
CA TYR A 210 -2.30 -5.13 -22.45
C TYR A 210 -0.83 -5.12 -22.87
N SER A 211 0.04 -4.58 -22.01
CA SER A 211 1.48 -4.51 -22.24
C SER A 211 2.12 -5.91 -22.28
N GLN A 212 1.65 -6.84 -21.46
CA GLN A 212 2.10 -8.23 -21.50
C GLN A 212 1.68 -8.92 -22.80
N THR A 213 0.45 -8.68 -23.26
CA THR A 213 -0.05 -9.22 -24.53
C THR A 213 0.73 -8.69 -25.74
N LEU A 214 1.12 -7.41 -25.74
CA LEU A 214 2.03 -6.87 -26.75
C LEU A 214 3.40 -7.56 -26.76
N LYS A 215 3.99 -7.83 -25.58
CA LYS A 215 5.25 -8.58 -25.47
C LYS A 215 5.12 -10.01 -25.98
N ASN A 216 3.99 -10.66 -25.70
CA ASN A 216 3.73 -12.01 -26.20
C ASN A 216 3.63 -12.02 -27.74
N LEU A 217 2.96 -11.02 -28.34
CA LEU A 217 2.92 -10.85 -29.81
C LEU A 217 4.32 -10.63 -30.39
N GLU A 218 5.14 -9.79 -29.75
CA GLU A 218 6.53 -9.57 -30.13
C GLU A 218 7.33 -10.87 -30.07
N GLN A 219 7.18 -11.67 -29.01
CA GLN A 219 7.84 -12.96 -28.86
C GLN A 219 7.41 -13.94 -29.97
N ILE A 220 6.11 -14.08 -30.23
CA ILE A 220 5.59 -14.95 -31.30
C ILE A 220 6.14 -14.50 -32.66
N SER A 221 6.17 -13.18 -32.91
CA SER A 221 6.73 -12.60 -34.13
C SER A 221 8.22 -12.98 -34.28
N ASN A 222 9.02 -12.78 -33.23
CA ASN A 222 10.44 -13.14 -33.20
C ASN A 222 10.66 -14.64 -33.45
N GLU A 223 9.87 -15.52 -32.83
CA GLU A 223 9.94 -16.97 -33.05
C GLU A 223 9.67 -17.35 -34.52
N ILE A 224 8.65 -16.74 -35.15
CA ILE A 224 8.32 -16.97 -36.56
C ILE A 224 9.47 -16.49 -37.45
N HIS A 225 10.02 -15.32 -37.17
CA HIS A 225 11.17 -14.78 -37.90
C HIS A 225 12.41 -15.68 -37.77
N MET A 226 12.74 -16.17 -36.57
CA MET A 226 13.87 -17.09 -36.35
C MET A 226 13.67 -18.42 -37.07
N LYS A 227 12.46 -19.00 -37.06
CA LYS A 227 12.15 -20.23 -37.81
C LYS A 227 12.28 -20.05 -39.32
N ARG A 228 11.91 -18.87 -39.83
CA ARG A 228 12.08 -18.53 -41.26
C ARG A 228 13.55 -18.33 -41.61
N GLN A 229 14.34 -17.66 -40.75
CA GLN A 229 15.78 -17.49 -40.96
C GLN A 229 16.52 -18.84 -40.93
N GLY A 230 16.24 -19.71 -39.95
CA GLY A 230 16.84 -21.05 -39.88
C GLY A 230 16.50 -21.94 -41.08
N LYS A 231 15.26 -21.88 -41.59
CA LYS A 231 14.88 -22.59 -42.83
C LYS A 231 15.55 -22.03 -44.09
N GLN A 232 15.80 -20.72 -44.14
CA GLN A 232 16.55 -20.13 -45.25
C GLN A 232 18.03 -20.55 -45.22
N CYS A 233 18.62 -20.81 -44.06
CA CYS A 233 19.99 -21.34 -43.97
C CYS A 233 20.12 -22.79 -44.49
N ASP A 234 19.07 -23.62 -44.32
CA ASP A 234 19.04 -24.99 -44.85
C ASP A 234 18.76 -25.05 -46.37
N ASP A 235 18.07 -24.05 -46.93
CA ASP A 235 17.72 -23.98 -48.37
C ASP A 235 18.77 -23.22 -49.21
N ASP A 236 19.65 -22.41 -48.59
CA ASP A 236 20.67 -21.59 -49.27
C ASP A 236 22.02 -22.31 -49.49
N LEU A 237 22.13 -23.61 -49.13
CA LEU A 237 23.28 -24.45 -49.54
C LEU A 237 23.24 -24.85 -51.03
N LEU A 238 22.18 -24.51 -51.78
CA LEU A 238 22.02 -24.92 -53.19
C LEU A 238 21.71 -23.80 -54.19
N THR A 239 21.78 -22.50 -53.84
CA THR A 239 21.44 -21.43 -54.81
C THR A 239 22.47 -20.28 -54.91
N ARG A 240 23.52 -20.58 -55.70
CA ARG A 240 24.28 -19.69 -56.61
C ARG A 240 25.41 -18.78 -56.02
N PRO A 241 26.64 -18.84 -56.60
CA PRO A 241 27.74 -17.92 -56.25
C PRO A 241 27.37 -16.46 -56.54
N ARG A 242 27.53 -15.58 -55.55
CA ARG A 242 27.45 -14.12 -55.76
C ARG A 242 28.73 -13.64 -56.44
N GLU A 243 28.58 -13.10 -57.66
CA GLU A 243 29.67 -12.40 -58.33
C GLU A 243 29.91 -11.02 -57.67
N PRO A 244 31.18 -10.54 -57.62
CA PRO A 244 31.54 -9.25 -57.04
C PRO A 244 30.91 -8.08 -57.79
N GLY A 245 30.05 -7.31 -57.12
CA GLY A 245 29.50 -6.06 -57.64
C GLY A 245 30.54 -4.94 -57.59
N VAL A 246 30.87 -4.41 -58.76
CA VAL A 246 31.79 -3.30 -59.02
C VAL A 246 30.98 -2.01 -59.25
N GLY A 247 31.42 -0.87 -58.71
CA GLY A 247 31.00 0.44 -59.20
C GLY A 247 30.50 1.43 -58.15
N ALA A 248 31.43 2.16 -57.53
CA ALA A 248 31.22 3.53 -57.05
C ALA A 248 32.60 4.16 -56.78
N GLU A 249 33.20 4.72 -57.83
CA GLU A 249 34.47 5.43 -57.76
C GLU A 249 34.35 6.86 -58.31
N LEU A 250 35.24 7.72 -57.80
CA LEU A 250 35.41 9.18 -57.94
C LEU A 250 34.65 10.04 -56.91
N SER A 251 35.26 10.52 -55.81
CA SER A 251 36.41 11.46 -55.66
C SER A 251 36.10 12.86 -56.23
N GLN A 252 36.42 14.03 -55.67
CA GLN A 252 37.02 14.54 -54.42
C GLN A 252 37.16 16.08 -54.62
N SER A 253 37.14 16.89 -53.55
CA SER A 253 37.70 18.26 -53.38
C SER A 253 36.75 19.15 -52.54
N PHE A 254 37.16 20.01 -51.61
CA PHE A 254 38.46 20.43 -51.07
C PHE A 254 38.17 21.49 -49.96
N GLU A 255 38.90 21.40 -48.83
CA GLU A 255 39.42 22.42 -47.86
C GLU A 255 38.65 23.72 -47.51
N GLU A 256 38.81 24.39 -46.35
CA GLU A 256 39.28 24.11 -44.98
C GLU A 256 39.09 25.39 -44.11
N THR A 257 38.68 25.22 -42.84
CA THR A 257 39.00 26.06 -41.64
C THR A 257 38.36 27.47 -41.47
N PRO A 258 38.31 28.08 -40.24
CA PRO A 258 38.91 27.68 -38.96
C PRO A 258 38.05 27.80 -37.66
N THR A 259 38.51 27.03 -36.66
CA THR A 259 38.61 27.33 -35.20
C THR A 259 37.36 27.64 -34.35
N HIS A 260 37.08 26.80 -33.35
CA HIS A 260 37.02 27.21 -31.94
C HIS A 260 37.20 26.00 -30.99
N LYS A 261 38.14 26.15 -30.05
CA LYS A 261 38.52 25.19 -28.99
C LYS A 261 37.43 25.12 -27.91
N THR A 262 37.17 23.96 -27.30
CA THR A 262 37.10 23.72 -25.84
C THR A 262 36.91 22.21 -25.51
N ARG A 263 37.98 21.59 -24.99
CA ARG A 263 38.09 20.61 -23.89
C ARG A 263 37.02 19.50 -23.76
N ASN A 264 37.35 18.30 -24.25
CA ASN A 264 36.72 17.03 -23.88
C ASN A 264 37.23 16.56 -22.51
N ASN A 265 36.29 16.30 -21.58
CA ASN A 265 36.52 15.62 -20.30
C ASN A 265 35.67 14.33 -20.34
N MET A 266 36.27 13.20 -20.73
CA MET A 266 35.63 11.88 -20.71
C MET A 266 35.71 11.33 -19.28
N SER A 267 34.60 11.38 -18.54
CA SER A 267 34.44 10.68 -17.27
C SER A 267 34.03 9.23 -17.54
N SER A 268 34.92 8.31 -17.19
CA SER A 268 34.73 6.86 -17.23
C SER A 268 33.62 6.41 -16.28
N LEU A 269 32.85 5.41 -16.73
CA LEU A 269 31.88 4.64 -15.94
C LEU A 269 32.55 3.96 -14.73
N PRO A 270 31.87 3.85 -13.56
CA PRO A 270 32.37 3.08 -12.43
C PRO A 270 32.02 1.59 -12.56
N ASP A 271 33.02 0.78 -12.24
CA ASP A 271 33.07 -0.68 -12.17
C ASP A 271 32.38 -1.19 -10.89
N ILE A 272 31.44 -2.14 -11.01
CA ILE A 272 30.56 -2.64 -9.92
C ILE A 272 31.12 -3.95 -9.34
N THR A 273 32.43 -4.01 -9.11
CA THR A 273 33.09 -5.25 -8.67
C THR A 273 33.95 -5.11 -7.41
N ALA A 274 33.60 -4.19 -6.50
CA ALA A 274 34.28 -4.05 -5.21
C ALA A 274 33.37 -3.43 -4.11
N GLU A 275 32.39 -4.18 -3.59
CA GLU A 275 31.79 -3.92 -2.26
C GLU A 275 31.11 -5.19 -1.70
N LEU A 276 31.88 -6.28 -1.60
CA LEU A 276 31.50 -7.47 -0.81
C LEU A 276 32.72 -7.90 0.01
N ASP A 277 33.14 -7.04 0.95
CA ASP A 277 33.98 -7.48 2.06
C ASP A 277 33.82 -6.56 3.28
N ARG A 278 32.70 -6.75 3.99
CA ARG A 278 32.49 -6.27 5.37
C ARG A 278 31.72 -7.32 6.16
N CYS A 279 32.18 -8.56 6.09
CA CYS A 279 31.72 -9.64 6.97
C CYS A 279 32.94 -10.36 7.54
N GLU A 280 33.54 -9.75 8.56
CA GLU A 280 34.37 -10.49 9.50
C GLU A 280 33.87 -10.28 10.94
N VAL A 281 33.28 -11.37 11.44
CA VAL A 281 33.57 -12.02 12.72
C VAL A 281 33.88 -11.11 13.92
N CYS A 282 32.96 -11.10 14.89
CA CYS A 282 33.32 -10.97 16.30
C CYS A 282 32.47 -11.87 17.20
N SER A 283 33.15 -12.91 17.69
CA SER A 283 33.26 -13.25 19.10
C SER A 283 32.07 -13.88 19.82
N VAL A 284 32.25 -15.18 20.03
CA VAL A 284 31.68 -16.04 21.07
C VAL A 284 31.66 -15.32 22.42
N ALA A 285 30.47 -15.04 22.94
CA ALA A 285 30.27 -14.68 24.34
C ALA A 285 29.06 -15.45 24.85
N THR A 286 29.35 -16.48 25.63
CA THR A 286 28.43 -17.18 26.52
C THR A 286 27.73 -16.16 27.42
N THR A 287 26.43 -15.93 27.23
CA THR A 287 25.59 -15.31 28.24
C THR A 287 24.56 -16.32 28.72
N SER A 288 24.83 -16.84 29.91
CA SER A 288 23.89 -17.57 30.74
C SER A 288 22.55 -16.84 30.79
N SER A 289 21.49 -17.50 30.32
CA SER A 289 20.12 -17.03 30.50
C SER A 289 19.71 -17.23 31.97
N ALA A 290 20.11 -16.28 32.81
CA ALA A 290 19.47 -16.09 34.11
C ALA A 290 18.12 -15.41 33.84
N VAL A 291 17.04 -16.16 34.06
CA VAL A 291 15.67 -15.64 34.10
C VAL A 291 15.62 -14.62 35.24
N SER A 292 15.77 -13.34 34.90
CA SER A 292 15.43 -12.26 35.81
C SER A 292 13.92 -12.29 35.96
N GLU A 293 13.44 -12.72 37.13
CA GLU A 293 12.09 -12.43 37.61
C GLU A 293 11.99 -10.90 37.70
N LYS A 294 11.69 -10.27 36.57
CA LYS A 294 11.54 -8.82 36.49
C LYS A 294 10.17 -8.49 37.05
N ASP A 295 10.16 -7.76 38.16
CA ASP A 295 8.99 -7.45 38.95
C ASP A 295 7.84 -6.92 38.07
N PRO A 296 6.62 -7.48 38.18
CA PRO A 296 5.47 -7.02 37.40
C PRO A 296 5.08 -5.57 37.71
N SER A 297 5.56 -4.98 38.82
CA SER A 297 5.29 -3.60 39.20
C SER A 297 6.06 -2.55 38.39
N GLU A 298 7.24 -2.87 37.84
CA GLU A 298 8.00 -1.91 37.01
C GLU A 298 7.39 -1.75 35.62
N ASN A 299 6.89 -2.84 35.02
CA ASN A 299 6.18 -2.80 33.71
C ASN A 299 4.91 -1.94 33.76
N ILE A 300 4.13 -2.04 34.84
CA ILE A 300 2.86 -1.28 34.97
C ILE A 300 3.12 0.23 35.03
N SER A 301 4.28 0.67 35.55
CA SER A 301 4.63 2.09 35.64
C SER A 301 5.04 2.68 34.28
N GLU A 302 5.85 1.95 33.51
CA GLU A 302 6.26 2.37 32.16
C GLU A 302 5.06 2.36 31.19
N ASP A 303 4.22 1.34 31.27
CA ASP A 303 2.98 1.21 30.52
C ASP A 303 2.00 2.37 30.80
N LEU A 304 1.92 2.82 32.06
CA LEU A 304 1.08 3.94 32.48
C LEU A 304 1.63 5.30 32.02
N GLU A 305 2.95 5.46 31.95
CA GLU A 305 3.61 6.65 31.42
C GLU A 305 3.39 6.74 29.89
N GLU A 306 3.42 5.59 29.20
CA GLU A 306 3.11 5.47 27.77
C GLU A 306 1.62 5.78 27.48
N VAL A 307 0.69 5.26 28.29
CA VAL A 307 -0.74 5.60 28.24
C VAL A 307 -0.94 7.12 28.36
N LYS A 308 -0.28 7.75 29.34
CA LYS A 308 -0.35 9.21 29.56
C LYS A 308 0.27 10.00 28.41
N ALA A 309 1.34 9.49 27.80
CA ALA A 309 1.98 10.13 26.66
C ALA A 309 1.10 10.05 25.39
N ILE A 310 0.48 8.89 25.14
CA ILE A 310 -0.46 8.69 24.03
C ILE A 310 -1.68 9.61 24.18
N LEU A 311 -2.26 9.70 25.38
CA LEU A 311 -3.39 10.58 25.65
C LEU A 311 -3.04 12.07 25.52
N ARG A 312 -1.84 12.48 25.94
CA ARG A 312 -1.32 13.85 25.70
C ARG A 312 -1.19 14.14 24.21
N ASN A 313 -0.69 13.19 23.42
CA ASN A 313 -0.53 13.35 21.97
C ASN A 313 -1.89 13.36 21.24
N MET A 314 -2.88 12.61 21.71
CA MET A 314 -4.24 12.61 21.19
C MET A 314 -4.95 13.95 21.38
N SER A 315 -4.59 14.72 22.42
CA SER A 315 -5.16 16.04 22.70
C SER A 315 -4.59 17.16 21.83
N LEU A 316 -3.56 16.90 21.00
CA LEU A 316 -2.93 17.90 20.14
C LEU A 316 -3.49 17.83 18.71
N ARG A 317 -4.60 18.54 18.47
CA ARG A 317 -4.89 19.04 17.12
C ARG A 317 -4.36 20.47 17.03
N PRO A 318 -3.58 20.84 15.99
CA PRO A 318 -3.13 22.21 15.85
C PRO A 318 -4.35 23.13 15.72
N GLU A 319 -4.42 24.11 16.63
CA GLU A 319 -5.36 25.23 16.55
C GLU A 319 -5.19 25.94 15.19
N LYS A 320 -6.30 26.07 14.48
CA LYS A 320 -6.63 27.08 13.46
C LYS A 320 -5.68 27.20 12.25
N ALA A 321 -6.10 26.59 11.14
CA ALA A 321 -5.84 27.18 9.83
C ALA A 321 -6.92 28.24 9.57
N GLU A 322 -6.57 29.52 9.72
CA GLU A 322 -7.34 30.66 9.19
C GLU A 322 -7.30 30.63 7.65
N GLY A 323 -8.01 29.66 7.06
CA GLY A 323 -8.28 29.57 5.62
C GLY A 323 -9.72 29.95 5.34
N LYS A 324 -10.01 30.39 4.11
CA LYS A 324 -11.37 30.73 3.67
C LYS A 324 -12.35 29.64 4.12
N MET A 325 -13.54 30.03 4.56
CA MET A 325 -14.58 29.16 5.13
C MET A 325 -14.89 27.90 4.29
N GLU A 326 -14.54 27.90 3.00
CA GLU A 326 -14.64 26.79 2.06
C GLU A 326 -13.54 25.73 2.22
N ASP A 327 -12.29 26.14 2.48
CA ASP A 327 -11.14 25.25 2.76
C ASP A 327 -11.27 24.58 4.14
N MET A 328 -12.00 25.21 5.06
CA MET A 328 -12.32 24.65 6.39
C MET A 328 -13.18 23.39 6.29
N TYR A 329 -14.23 23.38 5.45
CA TYR A 329 -15.09 22.19 5.30
C TYR A 329 -14.43 21.06 4.51
N VAL A 330 -13.59 21.40 3.53
CA VAL A 330 -12.77 20.42 2.80
C VAL A 330 -11.71 19.78 3.72
N SER A 331 -11.28 20.48 4.77
CA SER A 331 -10.40 19.96 5.82
C SER A 331 -11.15 19.19 6.92
N GLU A 332 -12.41 19.55 7.19
CA GLU A 332 -13.27 18.87 8.18
C GLU A 332 -13.82 17.53 7.71
N LEU A 333 -14.06 17.41 6.41
CA LEU A 333 -14.27 16.14 5.74
C LEU A 333 -12.86 15.61 5.48
N HIS A 334 -12.53 14.40 5.93
CA HIS A 334 -11.17 13.81 5.87
C HIS A 334 -10.77 13.41 4.44
N ILE A 335 -10.93 14.33 3.51
CA ILE A 335 -10.63 14.21 2.10
C ILE A 335 -9.16 14.59 1.98
N GLY A 336 -8.27 13.62 2.23
CA GLY A 336 -6.85 13.81 1.94
C GLY A 336 -6.65 14.38 0.53
N ASN A 337 -5.58 15.14 0.32
CA ASN A 337 -5.28 15.90 -0.90
C ASN A 337 -5.58 15.11 -2.19
N ILE A 338 -6.77 15.31 -2.74
CA ILE A 338 -7.11 14.88 -4.09
C ILE A 338 -7.55 16.14 -4.83
N VAL A 339 -6.89 16.35 -5.97
CA VAL A 339 -7.02 17.45 -6.93
C VAL A 339 -6.08 18.64 -6.71
N LYS A 340 -4.86 18.51 -7.25
CA LYS A 340 -4.37 19.52 -8.20
C LYS A 340 -4.21 18.83 -9.57
N SER A 341 -5.27 18.83 -10.37
CA SER A 341 -5.11 18.57 -11.81
C SER A 341 -4.52 19.84 -12.45
N PRO A 342 -3.53 19.71 -13.36
CA PRO A 342 -2.88 20.86 -13.98
C PRO A 342 -3.87 21.58 -14.90
N LYS A 343 -4.02 22.90 -14.71
CA LYS A 343 -4.74 23.76 -15.64
C LYS A 343 -4.02 23.71 -16.99
N LYS A 344 -4.59 23.01 -17.98
CA LYS A 344 -4.22 23.21 -19.39
C LYS A 344 -4.72 24.59 -19.81
N THR A 345 -3.82 25.55 -19.93
CA THR A 345 -4.11 26.81 -20.61
C THR A 345 -4.09 26.57 -22.13
N PRO A 346 -5.08 27.06 -22.90
CA PRO A 346 -5.01 26.98 -24.35
C PRO A 346 -4.00 28.02 -24.85
N LYS A 347 -2.95 27.58 -25.54
CA LYS A 347 -2.05 28.45 -26.32
C LYS A 347 -2.89 29.11 -27.43
N LYS A 348 -3.13 30.42 -27.31
CA LYS A 348 -3.60 31.23 -28.43
C LYS A 348 -2.48 31.32 -29.47
N SER A 349 -2.75 30.79 -30.66
CA SER A 349 -2.01 31.07 -31.88
C SER A 349 -2.14 32.54 -32.25
N SER A 350 -1.08 33.32 -32.11
CA SER A 350 -0.99 34.66 -32.68
C SER A 350 -0.44 34.55 -34.11
N SER A 351 -1.34 34.52 -35.08
CA SER A 351 -1.06 34.82 -36.48
C SER A 351 -0.67 36.29 -36.63
N ARG A 352 0.57 36.55 -37.06
CA ARG A 352 1.05 37.86 -37.54
C ARG A 352 0.50 38.10 -38.95
N PRO A 353 -0.09 39.26 -39.27
CA PRO A 353 -0.14 39.72 -40.65
C PRO A 353 1.09 40.61 -40.93
N GLY A 354 1.72 40.36 -42.08
CA GLY A 354 2.69 41.27 -42.68
C GLY A 354 2.03 42.26 -43.63
N SER A 355 2.53 43.48 -43.63
CA SER A 355 2.48 44.52 -44.69
C SER A 355 3.62 45.49 -44.30
N SER A 356 4.75 45.63 -44.99
CA SER A 356 5.02 46.03 -46.38
C SER A 356 4.48 47.42 -46.75
N LEU A 357 5.43 48.36 -46.86
CA LEU A 357 5.52 49.47 -47.83
C LEU A 357 4.26 50.32 -48.08
N HIS A 358 4.26 51.57 -47.56
CA HIS A 358 4.61 52.74 -48.37
C HIS A 358 4.95 53.94 -47.50
#